data_AF-A0A6N2LTJ8-F1
#
_entry.id   AF-A0A6N2LTJ8-F1
#
_cell.length_a   1.000
_cell.length_b   1.000
_cell.length_c   1.000
_cell.angle_alpha   90.00
_cell.angle_beta   90.00
_cell.angle_gamma   90.00
#
_symmetry.space_group_name_H-M   'P 1'
#
loop_
_entity.id
_entity.type
_entity.pdbx_description
1 polymer ?
#
loop_
_entity_poly.entity_id
_entity_poly.type
_entity_poly.pdbx_seq_one_letter_code
_entity_poly.pdbx_strand_id
1 'polypeptide(L)'
;MAEDCCSFQLISGDGVFNMEGLENFSRTTNLSQCGVTYAVVAIMGPKVASTLLNKLFQTDFRMMDAGDGRNQTTQGIWTAKGIGIEPFTIAIDVEGSDSRERGQDGATFEKQSALFALAIADILMINMWCNDIGREHAANRPLLKAVFEVTL
;
A
#
# COMPACT_ATOMS: atom_id res chain seq x y z
N MET A 1 11.86 9.48 -21.87
CA MET A 1 12.61 8.45 -21.16
C MET A 1 12.08 8.53 -19.74
N ALA A 2 11.28 7.55 -19.31
CA ALA A 2 10.73 7.57 -17.96
C ALA A 2 11.91 7.35 -17.01
N GLU A 3 12.19 8.31 -16.14
CA GLU A 3 13.08 8.08 -15.00
C GLU A 3 12.52 6.87 -14.25
N ASP A 4 13.35 5.84 -14.09
CA ASP A 4 12.91 4.49 -13.71
C ASP A 4 12.03 4.52 -12.46
N CYS A 5 10.80 4.00 -12.59
CA CYS A 5 9.97 3.72 -11.44
C CYS A 5 10.68 2.63 -10.62
N CYS A 6 10.96 2.91 -9.35
CA CYS A 6 11.57 1.94 -8.45
C CYS A 6 10.52 1.47 -7.45
N SER A 7 9.71 0.47 -7.82
CA SER A 7 8.91 -0.25 -6.83
C SER A 7 9.73 -1.35 -6.15
N PHE A 8 9.51 -1.53 -4.85
CA PHE A 8 10.03 -2.68 -4.12
C PHE A 8 9.10 -3.07 -2.96
N GLN A 9 9.28 -4.29 -2.46
CA GLN A 9 8.54 -4.79 -1.32
C GLN A 9 9.22 -4.29 -0.03
N LEU A 10 8.52 -3.42 0.71
CA LEU A 10 8.97 -2.83 1.97
C LEU A 10 8.80 -3.80 3.14
N ILE A 11 7.66 -4.48 3.19
CA ILE A 11 7.37 -5.55 4.16
C ILE A 11 6.91 -6.77 3.38
N SER A 12 7.51 -7.93 3.63
CA SER A 12 7.15 -9.17 2.96
C SER A 12 5.78 -9.70 3.40
N GLY A 13 5.27 -10.71 2.68
CA GLY A 13 4.07 -11.43 3.11
C GLY A 13 4.20 -12.02 4.52
N ASP A 14 5.41 -12.39 4.93
CA ASP A 14 5.68 -12.94 6.27
C ASP A 14 5.91 -11.86 7.34
N GLY A 15 5.72 -10.58 6.99
CA GLY A 15 5.89 -9.46 7.93
C GLY A 15 7.35 -9.04 8.17
N VAL A 16 8.29 -9.47 7.31
CA VAL A 16 9.71 -9.12 7.44
C VAL A 16 9.98 -7.79 6.76
N PHE A 17 10.57 -6.84 7.49
CA PHE A 17 10.93 -5.53 6.97
C PHE A 17 12.21 -5.58 6.11
N ASN A 18 12.15 -5.01 4.91
CA ASN A 18 13.24 -5.00 3.94
C ASN A 18 14.10 -3.73 4.07
N MET A 19 15.03 -3.73 5.04
CA MET A 19 15.97 -2.62 5.25
C MET A 19 16.85 -2.35 4.02
N GLU A 20 17.40 -3.40 3.42
CA GLU A 20 18.31 -3.28 2.26
C GLU A 20 17.60 -2.66 1.05
N GLY A 21 16.36 -3.08 0.78
CA GLY A 21 15.52 -2.49 -0.26
C GLY A 21 15.25 -1.01 -0.02
N LEU A 22 14.98 -0.62 1.23
CA LEU A 22 14.74 0.77 1.60
C LEU A 22 16.00 1.64 1.45
N GLU A 23 17.17 1.15 1.86
CA GLU A 23 18.44 1.84 1.66
C GLU A 23 18.75 2.04 0.18
N ASN A 24 18.53 1.00 -0.63
CA ASN A 24 18.72 1.08 -2.07
C ASN A 24 17.74 2.05 -2.73
N PHE A 25 16.46 2.03 -2.34
CA PHE A 25 15.46 2.98 -2.80
C PHE A 25 15.82 4.42 -2.44
N SER A 26 16.25 4.66 -1.20
CA SER A 26 16.65 5.99 -0.74
C SER A 26 17.80 6.56 -1.57
N ARG A 27 18.80 5.72 -1.88
CA ARG A 27 19.95 6.08 -2.72
C ARG A 27 19.58 6.33 -4.18
N THR A 28 18.77 5.46 -4.78
CA THR A 28 18.41 5.53 -6.21
C THR A 28 17.45 6.67 -6.52
N THR A 29 16.56 7.00 -5.59
CA THR A 29 15.55 8.05 -5.78
C THR A 29 15.98 9.43 -5.29
N ASN A 30 17.12 9.53 -4.61
CA ASN A 30 17.59 10.72 -3.88
C ASN A 30 16.63 11.17 -2.76
N LEU A 31 15.89 10.24 -2.14
CA LEU A 31 14.98 10.54 -1.02
C LEU A 31 15.70 11.29 0.12
N SER A 32 16.93 10.90 0.44
CA SER A 32 17.73 11.54 1.51
C SER A 32 18.00 13.02 1.26
N GLN A 33 17.97 13.47 0.00
CA GLN A 33 18.15 14.87 -0.38
C GLN A 33 16.84 15.69 -0.25
N CYS A 34 15.69 15.02 -0.17
CA CYS A 34 14.38 15.67 -0.07
C CYS A 34 14.12 16.24 1.34
N GLY A 35 14.92 15.90 2.35
CA GLY A 35 14.75 16.37 3.72
C GLY A 35 13.34 16.07 4.26
N VAL A 36 12.59 17.11 4.64
CA VAL A 36 11.18 17.02 5.05
C VAL A 36 10.18 17.34 3.92
N THR A 37 10.68 17.60 2.71
CA THR A 37 9.87 17.98 1.54
C THR A 37 9.50 16.76 0.70
N TYR A 38 8.82 15.82 1.34
CA TYR A 38 8.21 14.67 0.68
C TYR A 38 6.83 14.40 1.28
N ALA A 39 6.01 13.67 0.54
CA ALA A 39 4.71 13.18 1.00
C ALA A 39 4.63 11.67 0.87
N VAL A 40 3.99 11.01 1.83
CA VAL A 40 3.70 9.59 1.80
C VAL A 40 2.20 9.38 1.61
N VAL A 41 1.84 8.73 0.51
CA VAL A 41 0.46 8.36 0.18
C VAL A 41 0.33 6.85 0.27
N ALA A 42 -0.49 6.35 1.21
CA ALA A 42 -0.81 4.94 1.30
C ALA A 42 -2.22 4.67 0.81
N ILE A 43 -2.45 3.49 0.21
CA ILE A 43 -3.78 2.99 -0.12
C ILE A 43 -4.07 1.70 0.62
N MET A 44 -5.28 1.59 1.18
CA MET A 44 -5.81 0.38 1.78
C MET A 44 -7.19 0.06 1.21
N GLY A 45 -7.53 -1.22 1.07
CA GLY A 45 -8.83 -1.65 0.56
C GLY A 45 -8.81 -3.05 -0.07
N PRO A 46 -9.85 -3.44 -0.81
CA PRO A 46 -9.91 -4.73 -1.51
C PRO A 46 -8.76 -4.91 -2.53
N LYS A 47 -8.53 -6.18 -2.94
CA LYS A 47 -7.41 -6.73 -3.76
C LYS A 47 -7.06 -6.04 -5.13
N VAL A 48 -7.48 -4.81 -5.40
CA VAL A 48 -7.27 -4.11 -6.70
C VAL A 48 -6.74 -2.67 -6.54
N ALA A 49 -6.30 -2.27 -5.35
CA ALA A 49 -5.86 -0.91 -5.04
C ALA A 49 -4.67 -0.42 -5.89
N SER A 50 -3.74 -1.31 -6.25
CA SER A 50 -2.52 -1.01 -7.03
C SER A 50 -2.77 -0.38 -8.39
N THR A 51 -3.92 -0.69 -9.03
CA THR A 51 -4.28 -0.12 -10.34
C THR A 51 -4.49 1.40 -10.26
N LEU A 52 -5.04 1.88 -9.14
CA LEU A 52 -5.27 3.32 -8.95
C LEU A 52 -3.95 4.05 -8.73
N LEU A 53 -3.05 3.50 -7.92
CA LEU A 53 -1.73 4.10 -7.67
C LEU A 53 -0.90 4.19 -8.95
N ASN A 54 -0.87 3.13 -9.76
CA ASN A 54 -0.16 3.15 -11.05
C ASN A 54 -0.65 4.26 -11.98
N LYS A 55 -1.96 4.54 -11.98
CA LYS A 55 -2.54 5.61 -12.81
C LYS A 55 -2.31 7.00 -12.25
N LEU A 56 -2.46 7.18 -10.93
CA LEU A 56 -2.36 8.50 -10.29
C LEU A 56 -0.92 8.95 -10.10
N PHE A 57 -0.04 8.03 -9.71
CA PHE A 57 1.35 8.32 -9.35
C PHE A 57 2.36 7.86 -10.40
N GLN A 58 1.89 7.31 -11.53
CA GLN A 58 2.75 6.75 -12.59
C GLN A 58 3.72 5.68 -12.04
N THR A 59 3.23 4.84 -11.12
CA THR A 59 3.99 3.74 -10.53
C THR A 59 3.86 2.44 -11.35
N ASP A 60 4.67 1.44 -11.01
CA ASP A 60 4.75 0.14 -11.69
C ASP A 60 4.42 -1.04 -10.77
N PHE A 61 3.55 -0.85 -9.76
CA PHE A 61 3.12 -1.94 -8.89
C PHE A 61 2.52 -3.09 -9.71
N ARG A 62 2.82 -4.32 -9.30
CA ARG A 62 2.29 -5.51 -9.97
C ARG A 62 0.77 -5.51 -9.91
N MET A 63 0.14 -5.47 -11.07
CA MET A 63 -1.32 -5.56 -11.19
C MET A 63 -1.77 -7.01 -11.40
N MET A 64 -3.00 -7.27 -11.00
CA MET A 64 -3.66 -8.56 -11.19
C MET A 64 -3.84 -8.84 -12.69
N ASP A 65 -3.33 -9.97 -13.17
CA ASP A 65 -3.60 -10.41 -14.54
C ASP A 65 -4.94 -11.15 -14.60
N ALA A 66 -5.85 -10.66 -15.45
CA ALA A 66 -7.15 -11.27 -15.66
C ALA A 66 -7.05 -12.68 -16.28
N GLY A 67 -5.93 -13.03 -16.91
CA GLY A 67 -5.67 -14.34 -17.51
C GLY A 67 -5.32 -15.45 -16.52
N ASP A 68 -4.73 -15.12 -15.37
CA ASP A 68 -4.19 -16.09 -14.39
C ASP A 68 -5.18 -16.47 -13.27
N GLY A 69 -6.43 -15.99 -13.37
CA GLY A 69 -7.48 -16.24 -12.38
C GLY A 69 -7.50 -15.24 -11.22
N ARG A 70 -8.46 -15.40 -10.28
CA ARG A 70 -8.65 -14.48 -9.16
C ARG A 70 -7.65 -14.68 -8.00
N ASN A 71 -6.36 -14.62 -8.28
CA ASN A 71 -5.30 -14.87 -7.29
C ASN A 71 -4.75 -13.57 -6.68
N GLN A 72 -4.35 -13.62 -5.42
CA GLN A 72 -3.75 -12.46 -4.74
C GLN A 72 -2.50 -11.96 -5.47
N THR A 73 -2.46 -10.66 -5.74
CA THR A 73 -1.37 -10.04 -6.52
C THR A 73 -0.38 -9.28 -5.62
N THR A 74 -0.90 -8.55 -4.63
CA THR A 74 -0.08 -7.86 -3.62
C THR A 74 -0.03 -8.72 -2.36
N GLN A 75 1.17 -9.18 -2.02
CA GLN A 75 1.50 -9.76 -0.72
C GLN A 75 2.48 -8.81 -0.03
N GLY A 76 2.26 -8.51 1.24
CA GLY A 76 3.05 -7.56 2.00
C GLY A 76 2.68 -6.10 1.73
N ILE A 77 3.63 -5.20 1.99
CA ILE A 77 3.49 -3.77 1.73
C ILE A 77 4.55 -3.37 0.71
N TRP A 78 4.11 -2.72 -0.35
CA TRP A 78 4.96 -2.28 -1.45
C TRP A 78 5.07 -0.77 -1.46
N THR A 79 6.19 -0.26 -1.94
CA THR A 79 6.44 1.18 -2.04
C THR A 79 7.05 1.52 -3.38
N ALA A 80 6.76 2.71 -3.90
CA ALA A 80 7.31 3.24 -5.14
C ALA A 80 7.38 4.77 -5.10
N LYS A 81 8.29 5.35 -5.91
CA LYS A 81 8.34 6.80 -6.15
C LYS A 81 7.31 7.19 -7.21
N GLY A 82 6.52 8.22 -6.95
CA GLY A 82 5.65 8.83 -7.96
C GLY A 82 6.46 9.61 -9.01
N ILE A 83 6.24 9.31 -10.29
CA ILE A 83 6.97 9.95 -11.40
C ILE A 83 6.25 11.25 -11.81
N GLY A 84 7.01 12.35 -11.90
CA GLY A 84 6.49 13.64 -12.34
C GLY A 84 5.56 14.33 -11.34
N ILE A 85 5.66 13.98 -10.06
CA ILE A 85 4.87 14.55 -8.96
C ILE A 85 5.79 15.33 -8.02
N GLU A 86 5.37 16.55 -7.69
CA GLU A 86 6.00 17.40 -6.69
C GLU A 86 5.00 17.75 -5.57
N PRO A 87 5.42 17.75 -4.28
CA PRO A 87 6.75 17.37 -3.79
C PRO A 87 7.05 15.87 -4.00
N PHE A 88 8.28 15.43 -3.72
CA PHE A 88 8.67 14.02 -3.82
C PHE A 88 7.62 13.14 -3.15
N THR A 89 6.95 12.27 -3.90
CA THR A 89 5.82 11.50 -3.37
C THR A 89 6.15 10.01 -3.37
N ILE A 90 5.98 9.39 -2.21
CA ILE A 90 6.10 7.95 -2.01
C ILE A 90 4.68 7.38 -2.02
N ALA A 91 4.40 6.47 -2.95
CA ALA A 91 3.18 5.70 -2.98
C ALA A 91 3.38 4.38 -2.24
N ILE A 92 2.45 3.99 -1.38
CA ILE A 92 2.46 2.74 -0.62
C ILE A 92 1.21 1.93 -0.95
N ASP A 93 1.42 0.72 -1.47
CA ASP A 93 0.35 -0.25 -1.75
C ASP A 93 0.32 -1.30 -0.63
N VAL A 94 -0.76 -1.30 0.15
CA VAL A 94 -0.96 -2.24 1.26
C VAL A 94 -1.73 -3.45 0.75
N GLU A 95 -1.27 -4.65 1.11
CA GLU A 95 -1.99 -5.90 0.83
C GLU A 95 -3.48 -5.80 1.21
N GLY A 96 -4.35 -6.21 0.28
CA GLY A 96 -5.78 -6.05 0.44
C GLY A 96 -6.42 -7.02 1.44
N SER A 97 -7.45 -6.53 2.14
CA SER A 97 -8.09 -7.17 3.31
C SER A 97 -9.11 -8.29 3.01
N ASP A 98 -9.16 -8.77 1.77
CA ASP A 98 -10.05 -9.87 1.35
C ASP A 98 -9.26 -11.14 1.01
N SER A 99 -8.10 -11.31 1.63
CA SER A 99 -7.23 -12.46 1.41
C SER A 99 -7.77 -13.70 2.12
N ARG A 100 -8.66 -14.44 1.44
CA ARG A 100 -9.03 -15.83 1.83
C ARG A 100 -7.81 -16.75 2.05
N GLU A 101 -6.65 -16.35 1.53
CA GLU A 101 -5.41 -17.12 1.48
C GLU A 101 -4.63 -17.11 2.82
N ARG A 102 -4.84 -16.12 3.70
CA ARG A 102 -4.13 -16.04 5.00
C ARG A 102 -4.79 -16.76 6.17
N GLY A 103 -5.99 -17.35 5.98
CA GLY A 103 -6.67 -18.08 7.06
C GLY A 103 -6.90 -17.23 8.31
N GLN A 104 -6.71 -17.82 9.51
CA GLN A 104 -6.95 -17.14 10.79
C GLN A 104 -5.96 -15.99 11.08
N ASP A 105 -4.76 -16.02 10.50
CA ASP A 105 -3.74 -14.98 10.73
C ASP A 105 -3.93 -13.73 9.84
N GLY A 106 -4.82 -13.81 8.85
CA GLY A 106 -5.12 -12.70 7.93
C GLY A 106 -5.59 -11.43 8.63
N ALA A 107 -6.50 -11.56 9.61
CA ALA A 107 -7.04 -10.41 10.33
C ALA A 107 -5.97 -9.67 11.15
N THR A 108 -5.00 -10.40 11.71
CA THR A 108 -3.87 -9.80 12.45
C THR A 108 -2.95 -9.03 11.51
N PHE A 109 -2.59 -9.65 10.37
CA PHE A 109 -1.74 -9.00 9.38
C PHE A 109 -2.40 -7.75 8.77
N GLU A 110 -3.69 -7.82 8.45
CA GLU A 110 -4.47 -6.69 7.94
C GLU A 110 -4.48 -5.53 8.94
N LYS A 111 -4.74 -5.82 10.23
CA LYS A 111 -4.71 -4.80 11.28
C LYS A 111 -3.33 -4.17 11.42
N GLN A 112 -2.27 -4.98 11.48
CA GLN A 112 -0.90 -4.49 11.62
C GLN A 112 -0.47 -3.66 10.41
N SER A 113 -0.80 -4.11 9.20
CA SER A 113 -0.45 -3.41 7.96
C SER A 113 -1.21 -2.09 7.82
N ALA A 114 -2.49 -2.05 8.20
CA ALA A 114 -3.27 -0.82 8.22
C ALA A 114 -2.77 0.18 9.27
N LEU A 115 -2.41 -0.28 10.47
CA LEU A 115 -1.80 0.56 11.51
C LEU A 115 -0.43 1.09 11.07
N PHE A 116 0.39 0.25 10.44
CA PHE A 116 1.67 0.67 9.89
C PHE A 116 1.49 1.76 8.83
N ALA A 117 0.58 1.55 7.86
CA ALA A 117 0.27 2.54 6.84
C ALA A 117 -0.23 3.85 7.45
N LEU A 118 -1.13 3.80 8.43
CA LEU A 118 -1.62 5.00 9.11
C LEU A 118 -0.51 5.75 9.85
N ALA A 119 0.43 5.03 10.47
CA ALA A 119 1.50 5.63 11.25
C ALA A 119 2.53 6.38 10.38
N ILE A 120 2.70 5.99 9.12
CA ILE A 120 3.73 6.56 8.23
C ILE A 120 3.18 7.43 7.11
N ALA A 121 1.89 7.33 6.78
CA ALA A 121 1.31 8.05 5.66
C ALA A 121 0.82 9.44 6.08
N ASP A 122 1.15 10.45 5.26
CA ASP A 122 0.53 11.77 5.35
C ASP A 122 -0.91 11.73 4.82
N ILE A 123 -1.15 10.88 3.82
CA ILE A 123 -2.46 10.68 3.18
C ILE A 123 -2.76 9.19 3.12
N LEU A 124 -3.83 8.77 3.80
CA LEU A 124 -4.37 7.41 3.71
C LEU A 124 -5.60 7.39 2.81
N MET A 125 -5.50 6.72 1.67
CA MET A 125 -6.59 6.46 0.74
C MET A 125 -7.30 5.16 1.10
N ILE A 126 -8.62 5.22 1.27
CA ILE A 126 -9.46 4.03 1.49
C ILE A 126 -10.17 3.70 0.17
N ASN A 127 -9.74 2.62 -0.48
CA ASN A 127 -10.39 2.10 -1.67
C ASN A 127 -11.57 1.21 -1.29
N MET A 128 -12.76 1.52 -1.80
CA MET A 128 -13.99 0.80 -1.49
C MET A 128 -14.94 0.82 -2.69
N TRP A 129 -15.61 -0.30 -2.96
CA TRP A 129 -16.68 -0.32 -3.95
C TRP A 129 -17.90 0.43 -3.43
N CYS A 130 -18.55 1.21 -4.29
CA CYS A 130 -19.76 1.94 -3.93
C CYS A 130 -20.86 1.02 -3.35
N ASN A 131 -20.96 -0.21 -3.88
CA ASN A 131 -21.92 -1.22 -3.41
C ASN A 131 -21.64 -1.77 -2.00
N ASP A 132 -20.43 -1.54 -1.48
CA ASP A 132 -20.05 -1.98 -0.14
C ASP A 132 -20.29 -0.89 0.91
N ILE A 133 -20.61 0.34 0.51
CA ILE A 133 -20.99 1.41 1.43
C ILE A 133 -22.18 0.96 2.28
N GLY A 134 -22.01 1.05 3.60
CA GLY A 134 -23.02 0.64 4.59
C GLY A 134 -23.01 -0.84 4.96
N ARG A 135 -22.15 -1.66 4.36
CA ARG A 135 -21.95 -3.07 4.76
C ARG A 135 -20.87 -3.18 5.83
N GLU A 136 -21.13 -3.94 6.88
CA GLU A 136 -20.19 -4.02 8.01
C GLU A 136 -18.82 -4.56 7.61
N HIS A 137 -18.77 -5.77 7.03
CA HIS A 137 -17.51 -6.42 6.69
C HIS A 137 -16.94 -5.98 5.35
N ALA A 138 -17.77 -5.85 4.31
CA ALA A 138 -17.29 -5.49 2.97
C ALA A 138 -16.77 -4.05 2.87
N ALA A 139 -17.25 -3.14 3.74
CA ALA A 139 -16.68 -1.79 3.86
C ALA A 139 -15.45 -1.73 4.78
N ASN A 140 -14.93 -2.87 5.25
CA ASN A 140 -13.84 -2.93 6.23
C ASN A 140 -14.09 -2.12 7.51
N ARG A 141 -15.35 -1.97 7.97
CA ARG A 141 -15.66 -1.17 9.17
C ARG A 141 -14.93 -1.66 10.44
N PRO A 142 -14.80 -2.98 10.71
CA PRO A 142 -14.04 -3.43 11.87
C PRO A 142 -12.57 -3.03 11.84
N LEU A 143 -11.94 -3.08 10.66
CA LEU A 143 -10.56 -2.67 10.46
C LEU A 143 -10.41 -1.16 10.67
N LEU A 144 -11.27 -0.35 10.05
CA LEU A 144 -11.29 1.10 10.23
C LEU A 144 -11.52 1.48 11.70
N LYS A 145 -12.45 0.81 12.38
CA LYS A 145 -12.71 1.03 13.80
C LYS A 145 -11.48 0.72 14.65
N ALA A 146 -10.86 -0.45 14.45
CA ALA A 146 -9.68 -0.85 15.19
C ALA A 146 -8.48 0.08 14.93
N VAL A 147 -8.38 0.63 13.73
CA VAL A 147 -7.33 1.59 13.36
C VAL A 147 -7.59 2.95 14.03
N PHE A 148 -8.81 3.49 13.96
CA PHE A 148 -9.13 4.78 14.58
C PHE A 148 -9.13 4.75 16.12
N GLU A 149 -9.52 3.64 16.75
CA GLU A 149 -9.48 3.50 18.22
C GLU A 149 -8.06 3.42 18.78
N VAL A 150 -7.07 3.02 17.99
CA VAL A 150 -5.66 2.94 18.43
C VAL A 150 -4.95 4.29 18.28
N THR A 151 -5.43 5.16 17.39
CA THR A 151 -4.79 6.44 17.04
C THR A 151 -5.39 7.64 17.78
N LEU A 152 -6.53 7.47 18.46
CA LEU A 152 -7.20 8.49 19.29
C LEU A 152 -7.05 8.18 20.78
#